data_AF-A0A150KZM7-F1
#
_entry.id   AF-A0A150KZM7-F1
#
_cell.length_a   1.000
_cell.length_b   1.000
_cell.length_c   1.000
_cell.angle_alpha   90.00
_cell.angle_beta   90.00
_cell.angle_gamma   90.00
#
_symmetry.space_group_name_H-M   'P 1'
#
loop_
_entity.id
_entity.type
_entity.pdbx_description
1 polymer ?
#
loop_
_entity_poly.entity_id
_entity_poly.type
_entity_poly.pdbx_seq_one_letter_code
_entity_poly.pdbx_strand_id
1 'polypeptide(L)'
;MSGNKPPKATIEIGNKSYETTLGTYCWHHNGKGECVDKVGPVELLKDQKPVNVHPGEKITFKMDYEPKPNEIHVEQINKNNSIEIPVKVNSFFAPNEKGIYYYSYGVWWMDEKEENVSNGDAFYAFVIKVE
;
A
#
# COMPACT_ATOMS: atom_id res chain seq x y z
N MET A 1 -5.45 17.53 -5.21
CA MET A 1 -4.26 17.00 -4.50
C MET A 1 -3.04 17.91 -4.67
N SER A 2 -2.11 17.91 -3.71
CA SER A 2 -0.82 18.62 -3.83
C SER A 2 0.16 17.76 -4.63
N GLY A 3 0.89 18.38 -5.56
CA GLY A 3 1.74 17.65 -6.51
C GLY A 3 0.98 16.93 -7.63
N ASN A 4 1.70 16.58 -8.69
CA ASN A 4 1.16 15.97 -9.91
C ASN A 4 1.10 14.43 -9.88
N LYS A 5 1.54 13.80 -8.79
CA LYS A 5 1.52 12.34 -8.58
C LYS A 5 1.17 12.01 -7.13
N PRO A 6 0.68 10.79 -6.87
CA PRO A 6 0.52 10.32 -5.49
C PRO A 6 1.82 10.44 -4.68
N PRO A 7 1.73 10.66 -3.36
CA PRO A 7 2.89 10.69 -2.48
C PRO A 7 3.61 9.34 -2.47
N LYS A 8 4.83 9.31 -1.92
CA LYS A 8 5.49 8.04 -1.63
C LYS A 8 4.91 7.44 -0.35
N ALA A 9 4.82 6.11 -0.32
CA ALA A 9 4.55 5.35 0.89
C ALA A 9 5.76 4.46 1.21
N THR A 10 6.03 4.29 2.50
CA THR A 10 7.03 3.36 3.01
C THR A 10 6.40 2.45 4.06
N ILE A 11 7.05 1.32 4.31
CA ILE A 11 6.75 0.46 5.46
C ILE A 11 7.88 0.55 6.48
N GLU A 12 7.52 0.66 7.75
CA GLU A 12 8.44 0.57 8.88
C GLU A 12 8.30 -0.80 9.55
N ILE A 13 9.43 -1.46 9.73
CA ILE A 13 9.55 -2.77 10.38
C ILE A 13 10.73 -2.69 11.35
N GLY A 14 10.44 -2.81 12.64
CA GLY A 14 11.40 -2.49 13.70
C GLY A 14 11.88 -1.04 13.58
N ASN A 15 13.20 -0.85 13.41
CA ASN A 15 13.83 0.48 13.25
C ASN A 15 14.25 0.78 11.81
N LYS A 16 13.73 0.03 10.83
CA LYS A 16 14.09 0.18 9.41
C LYS A 16 12.87 0.62 8.60
N SER A 17 13.11 1.49 7.63
CA SER A 17 12.11 1.93 6.64
C SER A 17 12.44 1.32 5.28
N TYR A 18 11.41 0.86 4.58
CA TYR A 18 11.52 0.25 3.26
C TYR A 18 10.55 0.93 2.29
N GLU A 19 11.04 1.28 1.11
CA GLU A 19 10.23 1.88 0.05
C GLU A 19 9.21 0.88 -0.49
N THR A 20 8.02 1.36 -0.80
CA THR A 20 7.02 0.61 -1.57
C THR A 20 7.11 0.95 -3.05
N THR A 21 6.53 0.11 -3.89
CA THR A 21 6.44 0.36 -5.33
C THR A 21 5.05 0.90 -5.67
N LEU A 22 4.97 2.13 -6.20
CA LEU A 22 3.70 2.69 -6.67
C LEU A 22 3.13 1.83 -7.82
N GLY A 23 1.94 1.28 -7.61
CA GLY A 23 1.12 0.52 -8.54
C GLY A 23 0.19 1.42 -9.35
N THR A 24 -1.03 0.93 -9.60
CA THR A 24 -2.12 1.67 -10.22
C THR A 24 -2.53 2.86 -9.34
N TYR A 25 -2.97 3.96 -9.95
CA TYR A 25 -3.49 5.12 -9.22
C TYR A 25 -4.40 5.97 -10.11
N CYS A 26 -5.31 6.71 -9.50
CA CYS A 26 -5.98 7.87 -10.09
C CYS A 26 -5.68 9.13 -9.25
N TRP A 27 -5.18 10.20 -9.89
CA TRP A 27 -4.73 11.39 -9.19
C TRP A 27 -5.26 12.67 -9.82
N HIS A 28 -5.93 13.51 -9.00
CA HIS A 28 -6.44 14.81 -9.45
C HIS A 28 -5.58 15.98 -8.97
N HIS A 29 -5.03 16.73 -9.92
CA HIS A 29 -4.23 17.91 -9.65
C HIS A 29 -4.58 19.05 -10.62
N ASN A 30 -4.80 20.25 -10.09
CA ASN A 30 -5.10 21.48 -10.86
C ASN A 30 -6.22 21.29 -11.92
N GLY A 31 -7.33 20.65 -11.53
CA GLY A 31 -8.48 20.42 -12.41
C GLY A 31 -8.27 19.36 -13.50
N LYS A 32 -7.16 18.61 -13.44
CA LYS A 32 -6.88 17.47 -14.34
C LYS A 32 -6.75 16.20 -13.52
N GLY A 33 -7.44 15.15 -13.95
CA GLY A 33 -7.26 13.79 -13.43
C GLY A 33 -6.35 12.98 -14.36
N GLU A 34 -5.45 12.20 -13.77
CA GLU A 34 -4.68 11.18 -14.48
C GLU A 34 -4.92 9.83 -13.79
N CYS A 35 -5.28 8.81 -14.57
CA CYS A 35 -5.30 7.43 -14.09
C CYS A 35 -4.22 6.64 -14.82
N VAL A 36 -3.36 5.97 -14.06
CA VAL A 36 -2.30 5.12 -14.58
C VAL A 36 -2.56 3.71 -14.11
N ASP A 37 -2.73 2.80 -15.07
CA ASP A 37 -2.89 1.37 -14.81
C ASP A 37 -1.54 0.64 -14.85
N LYS A 38 -1.30 -0.24 -13.89
CA LYS A 38 -0.10 -1.07 -13.79
C LYS A 38 -0.47 -2.52 -13.51
N VAL A 39 0.45 -3.41 -13.89
CA VAL A 39 0.36 -4.83 -13.55
C VAL A 39 0.24 -5.02 -12.03
N GLY A 40 -0.47 -6.08 -11.62
CA GLY A 40 -0.76 -6.36 -10.22
C GLY A 40 0.49 -6.65 -9.37
N PRO A 41 0.36 -6.67 -8.02
CA PRO A 41 1.49 -6.68 -7.08
C PRO A 41 2.51 -7.81 -7.31
N VAL A 42 2.04 -9.03 -7.63
CA VAL A 42 2.92 -10.19 -7.84
C VAL A 42 3.85 -9.98 -9.03
N GLU A 43 3.30 -9.56 -10.17
CA GLU A 43 4.08 -9.32 -11.40
C GLU A 43 4.91 -8.04 -11.27
N LEU A 44 4.37 -6.99 -10.64
CA LEU A 44 5.04 -5.72 -10.40
C LEU A 44 6.33 -5.87 -9.56
N LEU A 45 6.35 -6.87 -8.68
CA LEU A 45 7.43 -7.10 -7.71
C LEU A 45 8.29 -8.34 -8.01
N LYS A 46 8.09 -9.01 -9.16
CA LYS A 46 8.73 -10.31 -9.46
C LYS A 46 10.27 -10.31 -9.35
N ASP A 47 10.90 -9.18 -9.66
CA ASP A 47 12.36 -9.01 -9.65
C ASP A 47 12.88 -8.33 -8.36
N GLN A 48 11.98 -7.97 -7.43
CA GLN A 48 12.34 -7.32 -6.19
C GLN A 48 12.70 -8.35 -5.10
N LYS A 49 13.72 -8.02 -4.31
CA LYS A 49 14.08 -8.82 -3.15
C LYS A 49 13.07 -8.58 -2.03
N PRO A 50 12.45 -9.64 -1.46
CA PRO A 50 11.56 -9.48 -0.32
C PRO A 50 12.26 -8.91 0.91
N VAL A 51 11.50 -8.15 1.69
CA VAL A 51 11.92 -7.72 3.02
C VAL A 51 11.78 -8.91 3.98
N ASN A 52 12.88 -9.32 4.61
CA ASN A 52 12.82 -10.39 5.60
C ASN A 52 12.20 -9.86 6.91
N VAL A 53 11.25 -10.61 7.45
CA VAL A 53 10.55 -10.29 8.70
C VAL A 53 10.38 -11.53 9.56
N HIS A 54 10.24 -11.34 10.87
CA HIS A 54 9.91 -12.42 11.79
C HIS A 54 8.39 -12.67 11.81
N PRO A 55 7.95 -13.90 12.14
CA PRO A 55 6.55 -14.22 12.41
C PRO A 55 5.91 -13.23 13.41
N GLY A 56 4.76 -12.67 13.04
CA GLY A 56 4.03 -11.74 13.91
C GLY A 56 4.69 -10.37 14.11
N GLU A 57 5.71 -10.02 13.31
CA GLU A 57 6.35 -8.71 13.39
C GLU A 57 5.40 -7.60 12.93
N LYS A 58 5.43 -6.45 13.62
CA LYS A 58 4.56 -5.31 13.30
C LYS A 58 5.08 -4.57 12.07
N ILE A 59 4.20 -4.35 11.10
CA ILE A 59 4.45 -3.58 9.89
C ILE A 59 3.59 -2.31 9.95
N THR A 60 4.21 -1.14 9.83
CA THR A 60 3.54 0.16 9.94
C THR A 60 3.70 0.95 8.65
N PHE A 61 2.61 1.48 8.11
CA PHE A 61 2.64 2.34 6.94
C PHE A 61 3.03 3.77 7.32
N LYS A 62 3.86 4.39 6.49
CA LYS A 62 4.24 5.79 6.58
C LYS A 62 4.04 6.48 5.25
N MET A 63 3.51 7.69 5.34
CA MET A 63 3.27 8.57 4.21
C MET A 63 3.41 9.99 4.72
N ASP A 64 4.37 10.72 4.17
CA ASP A 64 4.58 12.14 4.48
C ASP A 64 3.79 12.99 3.49
N TYR A 65 2.48 13.10 3.76
CA TYR A 65 1.54 13.79 2.89
C TYR A 65 0.33 14.29 3.69
N GLU A 66 -0.09 15.52 3.40
CA GLU A 66 -1.31 16.12 3.96
C GLU A 66 -2.21 16.65 2.83
N PRO A 67 -3.53 16.39 2.89
CA PRO A 67 -4.22 15.60 3.92
C PRO A 67 -3.87 14.11 3.83
N LYS A 68 -3.88 13.39 4.96
CA LYS A 68 -3.74 11.93 4.98
C LYS A 68 -4.92 11.23 4.28
N PRO A 69 -4.72 10.04 3.70
CA PRO A 69 -5.84 9.25 3.20
C PRO A 69 -6.79 8.90 4.36
N ASN A 70 -8.09 8.91 4.08
CA ASN A 70 -9.15 8.66 5.05
C ASN A 70 -9.78 7.26 4.88
N GLU A 71 -9.43 6.55 3.80
CA GLU A 71 -9.83 5.17 3.57
C GLU A 71 -8.62 4.34 3.12
N ILE A 72 -8.51 3.13 3.68
CA ILE A 72 -7.35 2.25 3.54
C ILE A 72 -7.84 0.82 3.37
N HIS A 73 -7.32 0.15 2.35
CA HIS A 73 -7.49 -1.28 2.12
C HIS A 73 -6.14 -1.95 1.94
N VAL A 74 -5.96 -3.13 2.52
CA VAL A 74 -4.72 -3.87 2.41
C VAL A 74 -5.02 -5.29 2.00
N GLU A 75 -4.61 -5.64 0.80
CA GLU A 75 -4.72 -6.99 0.29
C GLU A 75 -3.39 -7.72 0.51
N GLN A 76 -3.45 -8.93 1.05
CA GLN A 76 -2.33 -9.87 1.14
C GLN A 76 -2.53 -11.01 0.15
N ILE A 77 -1.53 -11.22 -0.69
CA ILE A 77 -1.53 -12.22 -1.75
C ILE A 77 -0.41 -13.23 -1.49
N ASN A 78 -0.75 -14.52 -1.53
CA ASN A 78 0.21 -15.62 -1.59
C ASN A 78 -0.16 -16.58 -2.73
N LYS A 79 0.56 -17.71 -2.86
CA LYS A 79 0.33 -18.67 -3.95
C LYS A 79 -1.09 -19.24 -4.02
N ASN A 80 -1.80 -19.32 -2.89
CA ASN A 80 -3.05 -20.07 -2.77
C ASN A 80 -4.28 -19.17 -2.70
N ASN A 81 -4.14 -17.94 -2.20
CA ASN A 81 -5.25 -17.03 -2.01
C ASN A 81 -4.82 -15.56 -1.96
N SER A 82 -5.83 -14.71 -2.04
CA SER A 82 -5.77 -13.30 -1.68
C SER A 82 -6.78 -13.02 -0.56
N ILE A 83 -6.39 -12.26 0.45
CA ILE A 83 -7.24 -11.90 1.60
C ILE A 83 -7.08 -10.42 1.97
N GLU A 84 -8.15 -9.79 2.42
CA GLU A 84 -8.10 -8.46 3.02
C GLU A 84 -7.53 -8.55 4.45
N ILE A 85 -6.59 -7.66 4.77
CA ILE A 85 -5.96 -7.56 6.09
C ILE A 85 -6.51 -6.35 6.84
N PRO A 86 -7.05 -6.54 8.06
CA PRO A 86 -7.51 -5.42 8.86
C PRO A 86 -6.33 -4.57 9.32
N VAL A 87 -6.34 -3.29 8.94
CA VAL A 87 -5.35 -2.30 9.39
C VAL A 87 -5.87 -1.60 10.64
N LYS A 88 -5.05 -1.52 11.69
CA LYS A 88 -5.33 -0.74 12.89
C LYS A 88 -4.22 0.28 13.12
N VAL A 89 -4.59 1.56 13.21
CA VAL A 89 -3.64 2.65 13.45
C VAL A 89 -2.49 2.62 12.43
N ASN A 90 -2.83 2.51 11.14
CA ASN A 90 -1.89 2.38 10.01
C ASN A 90 -0.88 1.24 10.15
N SER A 91 -1.23 0.17 10.86
CA SER A 91 -0.35 -0.98 11.05
C SER A 91 -1.10 -2.30 11.03
N PHE A 92 -0.36 -3.36 10.73
CA PHE A 92 -0.80 -4.75 10.79
C PHE A 92 0.37 -5.64 11.25
N PHE A 93 0.10 -6.93 11.45
CA PHE A 93 1.13 -7.90 11.84
C PHE A 93 1.40 -8.86 10.69
N ALA A 94 2.67 -9.19 10.47
CA ALA A 94 3.09 -10.20 9.51
C ALA A 94 2.46 -11.57 9.84
N PRO A 95 2.22 -12.43 8.83
CA PRO A 95 1.78 -13.80 9.06
C PRO A 95 2.70 -14.56 10.03
N ASN A 96 2.13 -15.50 10.77
CA ASN A 96 2.93 -16.41 11.60
C ASN A 96 3.57 -17.54 10.79
N GLU A 97 2.97 -17.85 9.63
CA GLU A 97 3.43 -18.91 8.75
C GLU A 97 4.59 -18.41 7.88
N LYS A 98 5.59 -19.28 7.70
CA LYS A 98 6.73 -18.97 6.83
C LYS A 98 6.29 -18.96 5.37
N GLY A 99 6.75 -17.98 4.62
CA GLY A 99 6.35 -17.84 3.22
C GLY A 99 6.73 -16.50 2.62
N ILE A 100 6.44 -16.36 1.33
CA ILE A 100 6.53 -15.09 0.61
C ILE A 100 5.10 -14.56 0.47
N TYR A 101 4.92 -13.30 0.88
CA TYR A 101 3.64 -12.62 0.85
C TYR A 101 3.80 -11.28 0.13
N TYR A 102 2.96 -11.07 -0.87
CA TYR A 102 2.85 -9.82 -1.61
C TYR A 102 1.70 -9.02 -1.02
N TYR A 103 1.82 -7.70 -1.04
CA TYR A 103 0.80 -6.81 -0.51
C TYR A 103 0.44 -5.73 -1.52
N SER A 104 -0.83 -5.35 -1.49
CA SER A 104 -1.36 -4.15 -2.12
C SER A 104 -1.91 -3.23 -1.03
N TYR A 105 -1.23 -2.13 -0.75
CA TYR A 105 -1.70 -1.08 0.16
C TYR A 105 -2.43 -0.02 -0.66
N GLY A 106 -3.76 -0.16 -0.74
CA GLY A 106 -4.65 0.80 -1.36
C GLY A 106 -5.02 1.91 -0.39
N VAL A 107 -4.96 3.14 -0.86
CA VAL A 107 -5.41 4.32 -0.09
C VAL A 107 -6.27 5.21 -0.95
N TRP A 108 -7.26 5.83 -0.32
CA TRP A 108 -8.15 6.79 -0.94
C TRP A 108 -8.21 8.08 -0.14
N TRP A 109 -8.32 9.17 -0.89
CA TRP A 109 -8.67 10.49 -0.37
C TRP A 109 -10.11 10.76 -0.76
N MET A 110 -11.03 10.19 0.01
CA MET A 110 -12.47 10.36 -0.19
C MET A 110 -12.89 11.78 0.14
N ASP A 111 -13.84 12.31 -0.62
CA ASP A 111 -14.42 13.62 -0.38
C ASP A 111 -15.20 13.64 0.94
N GLU A 112 -15.04 14.71 1.72
CA GLU A 112 -15.70 14.85 3.03
C GLU A 112 -17.19 15.23 2.92
N LYS A 113 -17.62 15.75 1.77
CA LYS A 113 -18.98 16.26 1.54
C LYS A 113 -19.79 15.36 0.61
N GLU A 114 -19.13 14.70 -0.33
CA GLU A 114 -19.77 13.84 -1.33
C GLU A 114 -19.44 12.37 -1.08
N GLU A 115 -20.45 11.60 -0.67
CA GLU A 115 -20.29 10.16 -0.44
C GLU A 115 -19.87 9.43 -1.71
N ASN A 116 -18.96 8.47 -1.57
CA ASN A 116 -18.43 7.63 -2.65
C ASN A 116 -17.66 8.39 -3.76
N VAL A 117 -17.24 9.63 -3.51
CA VAL A 117 -16.36 10.38 -4.41
C VAL A 117 -14.92 10.34 -3.90
N SER A 118 -14.00 9.88 -4.75
CA SER A 118 -12.56 9.91 -4.47
C SER A 118 -11.90 11.09 -5.16
N ASN A 119 -11.19 11.92 -4.40
CA ASN A 119 -10.32 12.98 -4.92
C ASN A 119 -8.99 12.42 -5.45
N GLY A 120 -8.66 11.18 -5.10
CA GLY A 120 -7.52 10.45 -5.61
C GLY A 120 -7.35 9.14 -4.86
N ASP A 121 -6.72 8.18 -5.50
CA ASP A 121 -6.37 6.88 -4.95
C ASP A 121 -5.01 6.43 -5.46
N ALA A 122 -4.35 5.59 -4.66
CA ALA A 122 -3.08 5.01 -5.04
C ALA A 122 -2.89 3.66 -4.37
N PHE A 123 -2.29 2.73 -5.11
CA PHE A 123 -1.93 1.42 -4.63
C PHE A 123 -0.42 1.31 -4.51
N TYR A 124 0.07 0.82 -3.38
CA TYR A 124 1.49 0.65 -3.11
C TYR A 124 1.79 -0.82 -2.86
N ALA A 125 2.66 -1.39 -3.68
CA ALA A 125 3.01 -2.80 -3.60
C ALA A 125 4.32 -3.00 -2.83
N PHE A 126 4.37 -4.03 -1.99
CA PHE A 126 5.60 -4.53 -1.36
C PHE A 126 5.53 -6.04 -1.15
N VAL A 127 6.70 -6.66 -0.96
CA VAL A 127 6.81 -8.11 -0.76
C VAL A 127 7.69 -8.40 0.45
N ILE A 128 7.21 -9.29 1.32
CA ILE A 128 7.94 -9.74 2.51
C ILE A 128 8.20 -11.24 2.41
N LYS A 129 9.22 -11.68 3.13
CA LYS A 129 9.50 -13.08 3.41
C LYS A 129 9.49 -13.28 4.92
N VAL A 130 8.56 -14.12 5.39
CA VAL A 130 8.48 -14.51 6.80
C VAL A 130 9.40 -15.72 7.01
N GLU A 131 10.37 -15.60 7.91
CA GLU A 131 11.36 -16.66 8.21
C GLU A 131 11.65 -16.88 9.70
#